data_AF-A0A945HD35-F1
#
_entry.id   AF-A0A945HD35-F1
#
_cell.length_a   1.000
_cell.length_b   1.000
_cell.length_c   1.000
_cell.angle_alpha   90.00
_cell.angle_beta   90.00
_cell.angle_gamma   90.00
#
_symmetry.space_group_name_H-M   'P 1'
#
loop_
_entity.id
_entity.type
_entity.pdbx_description
1 polymer ?
#
loop_
_entity_poly.entity_id
_entity_poly.type
_entity_poly.pdbx_seq_one_letter_code
_entity_poly.pdbx_strand_id
1 'polypeptide(L)' 'MYLLAPLLSKIFLKLRFYVPRKNWLFLTLPMSILVHVFVGEMTLMTRNFLDISGYYFLKIIIIGLFLLGVRGIRVVKKIG' A
#
# COMPACT_ATOMS: atom_id res chain seq x y z
N MET A 1 -5.64 9.52 -4.77
CA MET A 1 -5.32 8.22 -5.41
C MET A 1 -6.00 7.98 -6.75
N TYR A 2 -7.25 8.42 -6.99
CA TYR A 2 -7.99 8.14 -8.22
C TYR A 2 -7.26 8.54 -9.52
N LEU A 3 -6.60 9.70 -9.54
CA LEU A 3 -5.83 10.19 -10.69
C LEU A 3 -4.47 9.48 -10.87
N LEU A 4 -3.84 9.08 -9.77
CA LEU A 4 -2.53 8.42 -9.78
C LEU A 4 -2.63 6.91 -10.03
N ALA A 5 -3.75 6.29 -9.67
CA ALA A 5 -4.01 4.86 -9.86
C ALA A 5 -3.73 4.34 -11.28
N PRO A 6 -4.17 5.01 -12.39
CA PRO A 6 -3.82 4.55 -13.73
C PRO A 6 -2.33 4.63 -14.04
N LEU A 7 -1.61 5.63 -13.53
CA LEU A 7 -0.17 5.76 -13.70
C LEU A 7 0.59 4.67 -12.93
N LEU A 8 0.28 4.52 -11.64
CA LEU A 8 0.84 3.48 -10.76
C LEU A 8 0.60 2.08 -11.32
N SER A 9 -0.61 1.80 -11.81
CA SER A 9 -0.93 0.51 -12.44
C SER A 9 -0.06 0.24 -13.68
N LYS A 10 0.22 1.25 -14.51
CA LYS A 10 1.11 1.12 -15.68
C LYS A 10 2.57 0.88 -15.26
N ILE A 11 3.04 1.56 -14.21
CA ILE A 11 4.40 1.38 -13.67
C ILE A 11 4.56 -0.04 -13.13
N PHE A 12 3.62 -0.52 -12.32
CA PHE A 12 3.66 -1.86 -11.75
C PHE A 12 3.49 -2.95 -12.82
N LEU A 13 2.75 -2.68 -13.90
CA LEU A 13 2.66 -3.59 -15.03
C LEU A 13 4.02 -3.80 -15.71
N LYS A 14 4.85 -2.75 -15.83
CA LYS A 14 6.24 -2.89 -16.32
C LYS A 14 7.10 -3.76 -15.40
N LEU A 15 6.82 -3.72 -14.09
CA LEU A 15 7.43 -4.58 -13.08
C LEU A 15 6.78 -5.99 -13.02
N ARG A 16 5.92 -6.34 -13.98
CA ARG A 16 5.19 -7.62 -14.07
C ARG A 16 4.14 -7.86 -12.99
N PHE A 17 3.67 -6.82 -12.33
CA PHE A 17 2.58 -6.88 -11.36
C PHE A 17 1.33 -6.21 -11.92
N TYR A 18 0.26 -6.97 -12.08
CA TYR A 18 -1.06 -6.42 -12.35
C TYR A 18 -1.74 -6.03 -11.03
N VAL A 19 -1.90 -4.74 -10.81
CA VAL A 19 -2.61 -4.18 -9.64
C VAL A 19 -3.92 -3.53 -10.12
N PRO A 20 -5.10 -4.01 -9.68
CA PRO A 20 -6.36 -3.37 -10.00
C PRO A 20 -6.44 -1.94 -9.48
N ARG A 21 -7.11 -1.04 -10.21
CA ARG A 21 -7.19 0.39 -9.82
C ARG A 21 -7.79 0.62 -8.43
N LYS A 22 -8.79 -0.18 -8.05
CA LYS A 22 -9.47 -0.11 -6.74
C LYS A 22 -8.51 -0.46 -5.58
N ASN A 23 -7.58 -1.36 -5.82
CA ASN A 23 -6.62 -1.83 -4.82
C ASN A 23 -5.65 -0.74 -4.37
N TRP A 24 -5.29 0.19 -5.25
CA TRP A 24 -4.47 1.34 -4.90
C TRP A 24 -5.07 2.19 -3.79
N LEU A 25 -6.40 2.27 -3.71
CA LEU A 25 -7.09 3.05 -2.70
C LEU A 25 -6.84 2.45 -1.30
N PHE A 26 -6.90 1.12 -1.17
CA PHE A 26 -6.58 0.41 0.06
C PHE A 26 -5.09 0.43 0.40
N LEU A 27 -4.22 0.35 -0.62
CA LEU A 27 -2.76 0.41 -0.44
C LEU A 27 -2.23 1.82 -0.14
N THR A 28 -3.03 2.88 -0.31
CA THR A 28 -2.55 4.25 -0.13
C THR A 28 -2.02 4.49 1.29
N LEU A 29 -2.78 4.09 2.30
CA LEU A 29 -2.39 4.31 3.70
C LEU A 29 -1.18 3.47 4.10
N PRO A 30 -1.15 2.14 3.87
CA PRO A 30 0.05 1.34 4.12
C PRO A 30 1.30 1.85 3.38
N MET A 31 1.17 2.20 2.09
CA MET A 31 2.30 2.72 1.31
C MET A 31 2.78 4.07 1.82
N SER A 32 1.87 4.95 2.25
CA SER A 32 2.22 6.24 2.83
C SER A 32 3.05 6.06 4.11
N ILE A 33 2.63 5.17 5.01
CA ILE A 33 3.38 4.82 6.23
C ILE A 33 4.78 4.34 5.86
N LEU A 34 4.90 3.42 4.90
CA LEU A 34 6.21 2.94 4.45
C LEU A 34 7.08 4.09 3.92
N VAL A 35 6.54 4.96 3.06
CA VAL A 35 7.27 6.11 2.52
C VAL A 35 7.72 7.06 3.63
N HIS A 36 6.86 7.37 4.59
CA HIS A 36 7.23 8.23 5.73
C HIS A 36 8.34 7.61 6.58
N VAL A 37 8.31 6.30 6.81
CA VAL A 37 9.39 5.58 7.49
C VAL A 37 10.69 5.64 6.70
N PHE A 38 10.65 5.45 5.37
CA PHE A 38 11.84 5.48 4.51
C PHE A 38 12.44 6.88 4.38
N VAL A 39 11.61 7.93 4.31
CA VAL A 39 12.05 9.33 4.18
C VAL A 39 12.53 9.88 5.53
N GLY A 40 12.09 9.30 6.66
CA GLY A 40 12.42 9.76 8.01
C GLY A 40 11.48 10.85 8.55
N GLU A 41 10.59 11.39 7.71
CA GLU A 41 9.59 12.39 8.08
C GLU A 41 8.32 11.73 8.62
N MET A 42 8.33 11.47 9.93
CA MET A 42 7.36 10.64 10.62
C MET A 42 6.11 11.43 11.05
N THR A 43 4.96 11.13 10.44
CA THR A 43 3.65 11.65 10.85
C THR A 43 3.16 11.03 12.17
N LEU A 44 2.23 11.69 12.87
CA LEU A 44 1.62 11.16 14.10
C LEU A 44 1.05 9.74 13.89
N MET A 45 0.38 9.50 12.75
CA MET A 45 -0.14 8.17 12.41
C MET A 45 0.97 7.13 12.23
N THR A 46 2.09 7.50 11.60
CA THR A 46 3.23 6.60 11.38
C THR A 46 3.93 6.27 12.69
N ARG A 47 4.12 7.26 13.57
CA ARG A 47 4.66 7.06 14.92
C ARG A 47 3.77 6.13 15.74
N ASN A 48 2.47 6.37 15.75
CA ASN A 48 1.50 5.53 16.48
C ASN A 48 1.42 4.11 15.92
N PHE A 49 1.61 3.93 14.61
CA PHE A 49 1.66 2.60 14.00
C PHE A 49 2.93 1.82 14.40
N LEU A 50 4.07 2.51 14.52
CA LEU A 50 5.34 1.89 14.91
C LEU A 50 5.50 1.71 16.42
N ASP A 51 4.70 2.40 17.24
CA ASP A 51 4.68 2.20 18.69
C ASP A 51 4.28 0.76 19.04
N ILE A 52 5.20 0.02 19.65
CA ILE A 52 5.01 -1.39 20.03
C ILE A 52 3.98 -1.52 21.16
N SER A 53 3.87 -0.51 22.02
CA SER A 53 3.13 -0.56 23.28
C SER A 53 1.63 -0.26 23.15
N GLY A 54 1.16 0.20 21.98
CA GLY A 54 -0.21 0.67 21.82
C GLY A 54 -0.78 0.63 20.40
N TYR A 55 -1.93 1.29 20.24
CA TYR A 55 -2.61 1.53 18.96
C TYR A 55 -2.98 0.28 18.14
N TYR A 56 -3.30 -0.83 18.81
CA TYR A 56 -3.70 -2.09 18.15
C TYR A 56 -4.84 -1.92 17.14
N PHE A 57 -5.84 -1.08 17.45
CA PHE A 57 -6.94 -0.79 16.52
C PHE A 57 -6.44 -0.18 15.20
N LEU A 58 -5.54 0.81 15.28
CA LEU A 58 -4.92 1.43 14.11
C LEU A 58 -4.12 0.40 13.31
N LYS A 59 -3.34 -0.45 13.99
CA LYS A 59 -2.57 -1.52 13.35
C LYS A 59 -3.46 -2.51 12.63
N ILE A 60 -4.54 -2.97 13.29
CA ILE A 60 -5.52 -3.90 12.69
C ILE A 60 -6.14 -3.29 11.44
N ILE A 61 -6.52 -2.01 11.47
CA ILE A 61 -7.06 -1.31 10.29
C ILE A 61 -6.02 -1.27 9.16
N ILE A 62 -4.78 -0.86 9.45
CA ILE A 62 -3.73 -0.73 8.43
C ILE A 62 -3.40 -2.10 7.83
N ILE A 63 -3.29 -3.14 8.66
CA ILE A 63 -3.09 -4.52 8.22
C ILE A 63 -4.28 -4.99 7.38
N GLY A 64 -5.51 -4.73 7.81
CA GLY A 64 -6.72 -5.07 7.05
C GLY A 64 -6.76 -4.39 5.68
N LEU A 65 -6.45 -3.09 5.62
CA LEU A 65 -6.33 -2.34 4.38
C LEU A 65 -5.22 -2.88 3.48
N PHE A 66 -4.09 -3.27 4.06
CA PHE A 66 -3.01 -3.92 3.32
C PHE A 66 -3.45 -5.25 2.72
N LEU A 67 -4.08 -6.12 3.51
CA LEU A 67 -4.59 -7.42 3.04
C LEU A 67 -5.63 -7.25 1.91
N LEU A 68 -6.58 -6.32 2.07
CA LEU A 68 -7.56 -5.99 1.03
C LEU A 68 -6.91 -5.38 -0.21
N GLY A 69 -5.89 -4.55 -0.03
CA GLY A 69 -5.14 -3.93 -1.12
C GLY A 69 -4.31 -4.93 -1.92
N VAL A 70 -3.72 -5.93 -1.26
CA VAL A 70 -2.96 -6.99 -1.96
C VAL A 70 -3.89 -8.02 -2.60
N ARG A 71 -5.10 -8.20 -2.06
CA ARG A 71 -6.09 -9.16 -2.59
C ARG A 71 -6.50 -8.81 -4.03
N GLY A 72 -6.05 -9.59 -4.99
CA GLY A 72 -6.33 -9.40 -6.41
C GLY A 72 -5.16 -8.85 -7.23
N ILE A 73 -4.02 -8.56 -6.59
CA ILE A 73 -2.75 -8.37 -7.30
C ILE A 73 -2.33 -9.71 -7.90
N ARG A 74 -1.96 -9.69 -9.19
CA ARG A 74 -1.51 -10.89 -9.91
C ARG A 74 -0.14 -10.64 -10.53
N VAL A 75 0.72 -11.65 -10.50
CA VAL A 75 1.97 -11.64 -11.26
C VAL A 75 1.66 -12.02 -12.70
N VAL A 76 2.06 -11.17 -13.65
CA VAL A 76 1.87 -11.42 -15.08
C VAL A 76 3.00 -12.35 -15.54
N LYS A 77 2.65 -13.58 -15.92
CA LYS A 77 3.59 -14.53 -16.53
C LYS A 77 3.96 -14.04 -17.93
N LYS A 78 5.23 -14.18 -18.30
CA LYS A 78 5.71 -13.87 -19.66
C LYS A 78 4.95 -14.78 -20.64
N ILE A 79 4.19 -14.20 -21.57
CA ILE A 79 3.70 -14.94 -22.74
C ILE A 79 4.96 -15.15 -23.59
N GLY A 80 5.42 -16.40 -23.62
CA GLY A 80 6.48 -16.85 -24.53
C GLY A 80 5.96 -16.91 -25.94
#